data_AF-A0A496UWD2-F1
#
_entry.id   AF-A0A496UWD2-F1
#
_cell.length_a   1.000
_cell.length_b   1.000
_cell.length_c   1.000
_cell.angle_alpha   90.00
_cell.angle_beta   90.00
_cell.angle_gamma   90.00
#
_symmetry.space_group_name_H-M   'P 1'
#
loop_
_entity.id
_entity.type
_entity.pdbx_description
1 polymer ?
#
loop_
_entity_poly.entity_id
_entity_poly.type
_entity_poly.pdbx_seq_one_letter_code
_entity_poly.pdbx_strand_id
1 'polypeptide(L)'
;MADTDILRNLLRNHLSGGPSVDAPMPPRIASMLRNHHLESALVPVLPAAARTPRLDEDRTVARHRTAWLLMELERILPPLAQSECHPVVLKGAALAMAHYPDPLDRWFVDTDLLVPMDRVDAACSALSDLGYVALDGDRFESYYDRHHLHRVMVGPSRAVVEIHWNLTIPSSVYRHDPEGVRERAVTVPLGRTIC
;
A
#
# COMPACT_ATOMS: atom_id res chain seq x y z
N MET A 1 6.47 -11.57 -15.68
CA MET A 1 6.14 -11.45 -17.12
C MET A 1 4.69 -11.85 -17.45
N ALA A 2 3.84 -12.24 -16.48
CA ALA A 2 2.47 -12.73 -16.73
C ALA A 2 1.33 -11.76 -16.31
N ASP A 3 1.63 -10.66 -15.60
CA ASP A 3 0.59 -9.85 -14.91
C ASP A 3 -0.08 -8.80 -15.80
N THR A 4 0.62 -8.29 -16.81
CA THR A 4 0.08 -7.27 -17.74
C THR A 4 -1.04 -7.84 -18.63
N ASP A 5 -1.09 -9.17 -18.79
CA ASP A 5 -2.05 -9.85 -19.66
C ASP A 5 -3.43 -10.04 -19.02
N ILE A 6 -3.52 -10.11 -17.69
CA ILE A 6 -4.82 -10.19 -16.99
C ILE A 6 -5.57 -8.86 -17.13
N LEU A 7 -4.90 -7.74 -16.86
CA LEU A 7 -5.47 -6.40 -17.02
C LEU A 7 -5.78 -6.07 -18.48
N ARG A 8 -4.90 -6.45 -19.43
CA ARG A 8 -5.19 -6.31 -20.86
C ARG A 8 -6.39 -7.15 -21.28
N ASN A 9 -6.52 -8.39 -20.82
CA ASN A 9 -7.63 -9.27 -21.20
C ASN A 9 -8.96 -8.84 -20.57
N LEU A 10 -8.95 -8.33 -19.33
CA LEU A 10 -10.12 -7.75 -18.68
C LEU A 10 -10.63 -6.51 -19.43
N LEU A 11 -9.72 -5.61 -19.82
CA LEU A 11 -10.06 -4.42 -20.61
C LEU A 11 -10.52 -4.79 -22.02
N ARG A 12 -9.88 -5.79 -22.67
CA ARG A 12 -10.24 -6.24 -24.03
C ARG A 12 -11.62 -6.89 -24.07
N ASN A 13 -11.96 -7.73 -23.10
CA ASN A 13 -13.25 -8.44 -23.07
C ASN A 13 -14.44 -7.52 -22.81
N HIS A 14 -14.26 -6.42 -22.05
CA HIS A 14 -15.31 -5.40 -21.82
C HIS A 14 -15.47 -4.36 -22.94
N LEU A 15 -14.53 -4.32 -23.90
CA LEU A 15 -14.57 -3.37 -25.03
C LEU A 15 -15.02 -4.00 -26.36
N SER A 16 -15.44 -5.27 -26.36
CA SER A 16 -15.90 -6.04 -27.55
C SER A 16 -17.21 -5.52 -28.20
N GLY A 17 -17.60 -4.29 -27.89
CA GLY A 17 -18.70 -3.52 -28.49
C GLY A 17 -18.69 -2.05 -28.04
N GLY A 18 -17.57 -1.56 -27.50
CA GLY A 18 -17.42 -0.22 -26.96
C GLY A 18 -17.02 0.81 -28.02
N PRO A 19 -17.13 2.12 -27.72
CA PRO A 19 -16.71 3.18 -28.63
C PRO A 19 -15.26 2.97 -29.11
N SER A 20 -14.97 3.44 -30.33
CA SER A 20 -13.64 3.39 -30.96
C SER A 20 -12.52 3.66 -29.94
N VAL A 21 -11.40 2.95 -30.06
CA VAL A 21 -10.20 3.15 -29.23
C VAL A 21 -9.70 4.60 -29.34
N ASP A 22 -10.01 5.30 -30.43
CA ASP A 22 -9.67 6.71 -30.66
C ASP A 22 -10.71 7.71 -30.13
N ALA A 23 -11.85 7.23 -29.62
CA ALA A 23 -12.87 8.09 -29.02
C ALA A 23 -12.39 8.61 -27.66
N PRO A 24 -12.68 9.87 -27.30
CA PRO A 24 -12.36 10.40 -25.98
C PRO A 24 -13.00 9.52 -24.90
N MET A 25 -12.23 9.20 -23.87
CA MET A 25 -12.71 8.39 -22.75
C MET A 25 -13.93 9.07 -22.12
N PRO A 26 -15.04 8.35 -21.90
CA PRO A 26 -16.19 8.90 -21.23
C PRO A 26 -15.79 9.51 -19.87
N PRO A 27 -16.25 10.73 -19.53
CA PRO A 27 -15.91 11.41 -18.28
C PRO A 27 -16.12 10.56 -17.02
N ARG A 28 -17.09 9.63 -17.07
CA ARG A 28 -17.36 8.67 -16.00
C ARG A 28 -16.22 7.69 -15.76
N ILE A 29 -15.59 7.16 -16.82
CA ILE A 29 -14.45 6.24 -16.68
C ILE A 29 -13.25 6.99 -16.11
N ALA A 30 -12.95 8.18 -16.62
CA ALA A 30 -11.88 9.02 -16.05
C ALA A 30 -12.11 9.31 -14.55
N SER A 31 -13.37 9.58 -14.16
CA SER A 31 -13.71 9.77 -12.74
C SER A 31 -13.55 8.50 -11.90
N MET A 32 -13.88 7.32 -12.45
CA MET A 32 -13.67 6.05 -11.76
C MET A 32 -12.19 5.77 -11.56
N LEU A 33 -11.36 5.99 -12.59
CA LEU A 33 -9.91 5.82 -12.49
C LEU A 33 -9.32 6.69 -11.38
N ARG A 34 -9.79 7.94 -11.26
CA ARG A 34 -9.39 8.85 -10.18
C ARG A 34 -9.83 8.41 -8.80
N ASN A 35 -11.11 8.06 -8.66
CA ASN A 35 -11.66 7.64 -7.37
C ASN A 35 -11.01 6.35 -6.86
N HIS A 36 -10.41 5.55 -7.74
CA HIS A 36 -9.71 4.32 -7.40
C HIS A 36 -8.18 4.43 -7.51
N HIS A 37 -7.64 5.61 -7.84
CA HIS A 37 -6.22 5.91 -7.95
C HIS A 37 -5.44 4.95 -8.88
N LEU A 38 -6.04 4.63 -10.03
CA LEU A 38 -5.49 3.68 -11.01
C LEU A 38 -4.76 4.35 -12.18
N GLU A 39 -4.65 5.69 -12.19
CA GLU A 39 -4.10 6.47 -13.29
C GLU A 39 -2.65 6.06 -13.57
N SER A 40 -1.82 6.00 -12.54
CA SER A 40 -0.40 5.64 -12.68
C SER A 40 -0.19 4.25 -13.28
N ALA A 41 -1.01 3.27 -12.89
CA ALA A 41 -0.92 1.90 -13.36
C ALA A 41 -1.49 1.70 -14.77
N LEU A 42 -2.46 2.52 -15.18
CA LEU A 42 -3.21 2.31 -16.43
C LEU A 42 -2.81 3.25 -17.56
N VAL A 43 -2.20 4.40 -17.29
CA VAL A 43 -1.76 5.36 -18.33
C VAL A 43 -1.01 4.70 -19.50
N PRO A 44 -0.08 3.74 -19.28
CA PRO A 44 0.61 3.07 -20.40
C PRO A 44 -0.33 2.35 -21.37
N VAL A 45 -1.49 1.86 -20.90
CA VAL A 45 -2.47 1.11 -21.70
C VAL A 45 -3.68 1.93 -22.14
N LEU A 46 -3.81 3.17 -21.65
CA LEU A 46 -4.91 4.06 -22.05
C LEU A 46 -4.68 4.64 -23.46
N PRO A 47 -5.73 4.77 -24.29
CA PRO A 47 -5.64 5.45 -25.57
C PRO A 47 -5.22 6.93 -25.43
N ALA A 48 -4.62 7.51 -26.46
CA ALA A 48 -4.15 8.90 -26.42
C ALA A 48 -5.29 9.89 -26.10
N ALA A 49 -6.49 9.66 -26.65
CA ALA A 49 -7.67 10.48 -26.39
C ALA A 49 -8.16 10.43 -24.93
N ALA A 50 -7.73 9.44 -24.14
CA ALA A 50 -8.03 9.32 -22.73
C ALA A 50 -6.99 10.01 -21.82
N ARG A 51 -5.82 10.35 -22.35
CA ARG A 51 -4.70 10.98 -21.63
C ARG A 51 -4.89 12.49 -21.59
N THR A 52 -5.83 12.93 -20.77
CA THR A 52 -6.09 14.35 -20.57
C THR A 52 -5.02 14.98 -19.66
N PRO A 53 -4.76 16.31 -19.78
CA PRO A 53 -3.84 16.99 -18.86
C PRO A 53 -4.18 16.77 -17.38
N ARG A 54 -5.48 16.70 -17.07
CA ARG A 54 -5.95 16.42 -15.71
C ARG A 54 -5.53 15.04 -15.19
N LEU A 55 -5.56 14.03 -16.06
CA LEU A 55 -5.12 12.67 -15.73
C LEU A 55 -3.61 12.66 -15.40
N ASP A 56 -2.82 13.44 -16.13
CA ASP A 56 -1.38 13.57 -15.89
C ASP A 56 -1.08 14.29 -14.56
N GLU A 57 -1.87 15.32 -14.22
CA GLU A 57 -1.81 15.99 -12.90
C GLU A 57 -2.11 15.00 -11.76
N ASP A 58 -3.23 14.26 -11.87
CA ASP A 58 -3.65 13.31 -10.83
C ASP A 58 -2.63 12.17 -10.67
N ARG A 59 -2.07 11.66 -11.78
CA ARG A 59 -0.95 10.71 -11.78
C ARG A 59 0.27 11.27 -11.06
N THR A 60 0.62 12.53 -11.31
CA THR A 60 1.77 13.19 -10.69
C THR A 60 1.58 13.27 -9.18
N VAL A 61 0.41 13.68 -8.71
CA VAL A 61 0.06 13.71 -7.27
C VAL A 61 0.14 12.31 -6.66
N ALA A 62 -0.42 11.29 -7.32
CA ALA A 62 -0.38 9.90 -6.84
C ALA A 62 1.06 9.37 -6.72
N ARG A 63 1.92 9.63 -7.70
CA ARG A 63 3.33 9.26 -7.69
C ARG A 63 4.10 9.98 -6.59
N HIS A 64 3.87 11.28 -6.38
CA HIS A 64 4.51 12.04 -5.30
C HIS A 64 4.12 11.50 -3.91
N ARG A 65 2.85 11.18 -3.69
CA ARG A 65 2.39 10.58 -2.45
C ARG A 65 3.07 9.24 -2.19
N THR A 66 3.12 8.39 -3.21
CA THR A 66 3.75 7.07 -3.14
C THR A 66 5.25 7.20 -2.83
N ALA A 67 5.95 8.11 -3.51
CA ALA A 67 7.36 8.39 -3.25
C ALA A 67 7.58 8.82 -1.79
N TRP A 68 6.77 9.75 -1.29
CA TRP A 68 6.86 10.22 0.09
C TRP A 68 6.60 9.08 1.09
N LEU A 69 5.61 8.21 0.88
CA LEU A 69 5.36 7.07 1.75
C LEU A 69 6.51 6.04 1.74
N LEU A 70 7.16 5.84 0.59
CA LEU A 70 8.35 4.98 0.50
C LEU A 70 9.54 5.59 1.25
N MET A 71 9.71 6.92 1.22
CA MET A 71 10.72 7.61 2.04
C MET A 71 10.41 7.51 3.54
N GLU A 72 9.14 7.60 3.94
CA GLU A 72 8.74 7.36 5.33
C GLU A 72 9.02 5.90 5.73
N LEU A 73 8.80 4.93 4.83
CA LEU A 73 9.15 3.53 5.06
C LEU A 73 10.67 3.37 5.29
N GLU A 74 11.51 4.02 4.48
CA GLU A 74 12.98 4.04 4.65
C GLU A 74 13.39 4.60 6.01
N ARG A 75 12.63 5.59 6.52
CA ARG A 75 12.88 6.21 7.82
C ARG A 75 12.50 5.32 9.00
N ILE A 76 11.39 4.58 8.93
CA ILE A 76 10.85 3.83 10.08
C ILE A 76 11.36 2.39 10.18
N LEU A 77 11.71 1.73 9.07
CA LEU A 77 12.13 0.33 9.12
C LEU A 77 13.42 0.09 9.92
N PRO A 78 14.48 0.92 9.82
CA PRO A 78 15.72 0.65 10.55
C PRO A 78 15.55 0.66 12.08
N PRO A 79 14.89 1.67 12.70
CA PRO A 79 14.62 1.65 14.14
C PRO A 79 13.75 0.46 14.57
N LEU A 80 12.73 0.10 13.77
CA LEU A 80 11.91 -1.08 14.04
C LEU A 80 12.70 -2.40 13.99
N ALA A 81 13.63 -2.52 13.04
CA ALA A 81 14.50 -3.69 12.95
C ALA A 81 15.50 -3.78 14.11
N GLN A 82 15.97 -2.64 14.63
CA GLN A 82 16.86 -2.59 15.80
C GLN A 82 16.16 -3.01 17.10
N SER A 83 14.84 -2.84 17.19
CA SER A 83 14.01 -3.27 18.32
C SER A 83 13.57 -4.75 18.26
N GLU A 84 14.33 -5.59 17.56
CA GLU A 84 14.06 -7.04 17.34
C GLU A 84 12.69 -7.35 16.70
N CYS A 85 11.96 -6.35 16.19
CA CYS A 85 10.61 -6.57 15.66
C CYS A 85 10.63 -7.20 14.27
N HIS A 86 11.66 -6.91 13.47
CA HIS A 86 11.83 -7.35 12.08
C HIS A 86 10.50 -7.37 11.29
N PRO A 87 9.87 -6.21 11.07
CA PRO A 87 8.54 -6.13 10.47
C PRO A 87 8.55 -6.64 9.02
N VAL A 88 7.49 -7.36 8.65
CA VAL A 88 7.20 -7.71 7.25
C VAL A 88 6.29 -6.65 6.66
N VAL A 89 6.75 -5.97 5.62
CA VAL A 89 5.94 -4.99 4.90
C VAL A 89 4.83 -5.72 4.14
N LEU A 90 3.59 -5.23 4.24
CA LEU A 90 2.41 -5.83 3.61
C LEU A 90 1.79 -4.89 2.56
N LYS A 91 0.77 -5.44 1.87
CA LYS A 91 -0.19 -4.73 1.00
C LYS A 91 0.47 -3.76 0.01
N GLY A 92 0.10 -2.47 0.06
CA GLY A 92 0.43 -1.48 -0.96
C GLY A 92 1.93 -1.31 -1.16
N ALA A 93 2.66 -1.07 -0.07
CA ALA A 93 4.11 -0.90 -0.11
C ALA A 93 4.84 -2.18 -0.56
N ALA A 94 4.43 -3.35 -0.07
CA ALA A 94 5.02 -4.63 -0.49
C ALA A 94 4.84 -4.88 -2.00
N LEU A 95 3.62 -4.66 -2.52
CA LEU A 95 3.34 -4.80 -3.95
C LEU A 95 4.11 -3.77 -4.79
N ALA A 96 4.20 -2.52 -4.33
CA ALA A 96 4.92 -1.46 -5.00
C ALA A 96 6.39 -1.86 -5.22
N MET A 97 7.05 -2.39 -4.19
CA MET A 97 8.46 -2.75 -4.27
C MET A 97 8.71 -4.07 -5.02
N ALA A 98 7.86 -5.08 -4.84
CA ALA A 98 8.14 -6.44 -5.33
C ALA A 98 7.57 -6.74 -6.72
N HIS A 99 6.50 -6.06 -7.14
CA HIS A 99 5.73 -6.48 -8.32
C HIS A 99 5.49 -5.37 -9.35
N TYR A 100 5.62 -4.10 -8.98
CA TYR A 100 5.45 -2.99 -9.93
C TYR A 100 6.78 -2.67 -10.64
N PRO A 101 6.77 -2.49 -11.98
CA PRO A 101 7.98 -2.09 -12.72
C PRO A 101 8.59 -0.77 -12.23
N ASP A 102 7.73 0.18 -11.87
CA ASP A 102 8.09 1.40 -11.14
C ASP A 102 7.23 1.42 -9.85
N PRO A 103 7.85 1.36 -8.65
CA PRO A 103 7.12 1.38 -7.39
C PRO A 103 6.17 2.57 -7.25
N LEU A 104 6.47 3.69 -7.90
CA LEU A 104 5.66 4.91 -7.85
C LEU A 104 4.31 4.77 -8.57
N ASP A 105 4.14 3.74 -9.41
CA ASP A 105 2.88 3.48 -10.10
C ASP A 105 1.87 2.68 -9.25
N ARG A 106 2.29 2.15 -8.10
CA ARG A 106 1.40 1.54 -7.11
C ARG A 106 1.01 2.57 -6.06
N TRP A 107 -0.13 3.21 -6.25
CA TRP A 107 -0.66 4.13 -5.24
C TRP A 107 -1.06 3.41 -3.95
N PHE A 108 -0.73 3.95 -2.78
CA PHE A 108 -1.24 3.53 -1.46
C PHE A 108 -1.26 4.73 -0.50
N VAL A 109 -1.90 4.59 0.67
CA VAL A 109 -2.15 5.73 1.59
C VAL A 109 -1.55 5.57 2.97
N ASP A 110 -1.18 4.35 3.31
CA ASP A 110 -0.78 3.87 4.61
C ASP A 110 0.29 2.76 4.45
N THR A 111 1.08 2.59 5.49
CA THR A 111 2.10 1.55 5.56
C THR A 111 1.63 0.45 6.49
N ASP A 112 1.52 -0.77 5.96
CA ASP A 112 1.15 -1.95 6.74
C ASP A 112 2.39 -2.76 7.11
N LEU A 113 2.59 -3.00 8.40
CA LEU A 113 3.71 -3.78 8.92
C LEU A 113 3.18 -4.95 9.76
N LEU A 114 3.56 -6.18 9.43
CA LEU A 114 3.29 -7.35 10.23
C LEU A 114 4.45 -7.63 11.19
N VAL A 115 4.14 -7.70 12.48
CA VAL A 115 5.08 -8.02 13.55
C VAL A 115 4.54 -9.20 14.39
N PRO A 116 5.40 -9.90 15.14
CA PRO A 116 4.94 -10.80 16.19
C PRO A 116 4.01 -10.09 17.19
N MET A 117 3.00 -10.80 17.71
CA MET A 117 2.07 -10.25 18.71
C MET A 117 2.81 -9.73 19.95
N ASP A 118 3.82 -10.46 20.43
CA ASP A 118 4.66 -10.10 21.58
C ASP A 118 5.60 -8.92 21.31
N ARG A 119 5.67 -8.43 20.07
CA ARG A 119 6.50 -7.28 19.65
C ARG A 119 5.69 -6.06 19.22
N VAL A 120 4.35 -6.10 19.27
CA VAL A 120 3.49 -4.95 18.93
C VAL A 120 3.83 -3.74 19.78
N ASP A 121 3.92 -3.90 21.11
CA ASP A 121 4.24 -2.79 22.02
C ASP A 121 5.63 -2.20 21.74
N ALA A 122 6.62 -3.05 21.44
CA ALA A 122 7.96 -2.62 21.09
C ALA A 122 7.98 -1.82 19.77
N ALA A 123 7.20 -2.27 18.77
CA ALA A 123 7.06 -1.57 17.49
C ALA A 123 6.37 -0.20 17.66
N CYS A 124 5.29 -0.14 18.46
CA CYS A 124 4.61 1.11 18.81
C CYS A 124 5.54 2.06 19.58
N SER A 125 6.35 1.57 20.53
CA SER A 125 7.33 2.36 21.25
C SER A 125 8.39 2.95 20.32
N ALA A 126 8.97 2.13 19.43
CA ALA A 126 9.96 2.59 18.47
C ALA A 126 9.40 3.65 17.51
N LEU A 127 8.14 3.53 17.09
CA LEU A 127 7.47 4.58 16.32
C LEU A 127 7.19 5.84 17.16
N SER A 128 6.86 5.68 18.45
CA SER A 128 6.66 6.80 19.36
C SER A 128 7.94 7.62 19.56
N ASP A 129 9.10 6.95 19.64
CA ASP A 129 10.41 7.61 19.68
C ASP A 129 10.72 8.41 18.40
N LEU A 130 10.07 8.05 17.28
CA LEU A 130 10.12 8.77 16.00
C LEU A 130 9.04 9.85 15.85
N GLY A 131 8.28 10.13 16.92
CA GLY A 131 7.24 11.14 16.97
C GLY A 131 5.87 10.69 16.46
N TYR A 132 5.64 9.38 16.26
CA TYR A 132 4.30 8.87 15.96
C TYR A 132 3.44 8.83 17.23
N VAL A 133 2.15 8.99 17.06
CA VAL A 133 1.17 8.90 18.14
C VAL A 133 0.16 7.80 17.80
N ALA A 134 -0.19 6.98 18.79
CA ALA A 134 -1.25 5.98 18.64
C ALA A 134 -2.59 6.68 18.36
N LEU A 135 -3.29 6.21 17.33
CA LEU A 135 -4.66 6.58 17.06
C LEU A 135 -5.57 5.68 17.91
N ASP A 136 -5.65 6.00 19.19
CA ASP A 136 -6.54 5.30 20.11
C ASP A 136 -7.99 5.77 19.90
N GLY A 137 -8.92 4.84 19.75
CA GLY A 137 -10.33 5.12 20.05
C GLY A 137 -10.59 5.04 21.56
N ASP A 138 -11.79 5.41 22.02
CA ASP A 138 -12.21 5.49 23.43
C ASP A 138 -12.20 4.15 24.24
N ARG A 139 -11.45 3.13 23.81
CA ARG A 139 -11.39 1.79 24.39
C ARG A 139 -10.00 1.49 24.92
N PHE A 140 -9.93 0.65 25.95
CA PHE A 140 -8.65 0.15 26.47
C PHE A 140 -7.90 -0.68 25.43
N GLU A 141 -6.57 -0.64 25.48
CA GLU A 141 -5.65 -1.38 24.59
C GLU A 141 -5.99 -2.87 24.48
N SER A 142 -6.33 -3.51 25.61
CA SER A 142 -6.77 -4.92 25.65
C SER A 142 -8.04 -5.24 24.84
N TYR A 143 -8.88 -4.25 24.52
CA TYR A 143 -10.01 -4.41 23.61
C TYR A 143 -9.51 -4.58 22.17
N TYR A 144 -8.51 -3.79 21.76
CA TYR A 144 -7.92 -3.87 20.43
C TYR A 144 -7.23 -5.21 20.22
N ASP A 145 -6.44 -5.68 21.18
CA ASP A 145 -5.76 -6.98 21.10
C ASP A 145 -6.75 -8.15 20.93
N ARG A 146 -7.97 -8.03 21.48
CA ARG A 146 -9.01 -9.07 21.45
C ARG A 146 -9.93 -9.01 20.24
N HIS A 147 -10.07 -7.86 19.59
CA HIS A 147 -11.09 -7.65 18.56
C HIS A 147 -10.55 -7.12 17.23
N HIS A 148 -9.31 -6.65 17.21
CA HIS A 148 -8.65 -6.11 16.04
C HIS A 148 -7.46 -6.99 15.62
N LEU A 149 -6.82 -6.59 14.51
CA LEU A 149 -5.63 -7.25 13.98
C LEU A 149 -4.41 -6.31 13.92
N HIS A 150 -4.60 -5.03 14.26
CA HIS A 150 -3.57 -4.01 14.19
C HIS A 150 -3.81 -2.86 15.19
N ARG A 151 -2.75 -2.07 15.41
CA ARG A 151 -2.80 -0.72 15.99
C ARG A 151 -2.40 0.30 14.92
N VAL A 152 -2.96 1.50 14.99
CA VAL A 152 -2.69 2.57 14.03
C VAL A 152 -1.82 3.63 14.69
N MET A 153 -0.71 3.98 14.03
CA MET A 153 0.23 5.01 14.47
C MET A 153 0.24 6.14 13.43
N VAL A 154 0.07 7.39 13.88
CA VAL A 154 0.05 8.57 13.01
C VAL A 154 1.29 9.42 13.25
N GLY A 155 2.09 9.60 12.21
CA GLY A 155 3.36 10.34 12.27
C GLY A 155 3.18 11.86 12.14
N PRO A 156 4.23 12.65 12.42
CA PRO A 156 4.20 14.11 12.34
C PRO A 156 3.83 14.65 10.96
N SER A 157 4.23 13.93 9.90
CA SER A 157 3.92 14.23 8.49
C SER A 157 2.56 13.66 8.04
N ARG A 158 1.72 13.19 8.98
CA ARG A 158 0.45 12.46 8.75
C ARG A 158 0.64 11.11 8.04
N ALA A 159 1.84 10.55 8.07
CA ALA A 159 2.08 9.17 7.65
C ALA A 159 1.32 8.22 8.58
N VAL A 160 0.49 7.35 8.01
CA VAL A 160 -0.25 6.34 8.77
C VAL A 160 0.51 5.02 8.67
N VAL A 161 0.81 4.42 9.81
CA VAL A 161 1.43 3.11 9.91
C VAL A 161 0.51 2.20 10.70
N GLU A 162 0.05 1.12 10.07
CA GLU A 162 -0.71 0.06 10.74
C GLU A 162 0.28 -1.04 11.19
N ILE A 163 0.36 -1.28 12.49
CA ILE A 163 1.13 -2.37 13.10
C ILE A 163 0.21 -3.56 13.29
N HIS A 164 0.27 -4.50 12.36
CA HIS A 164 -0.51 -5.74 12.35
C HIS A 164 0.20 -6.85 13.13
N TRP A 165 -0.56 -7.65 13.87
CA TRP A 165 -0.11 -8.94 14.44
C TRP A 165 -0.85 -10.13 13.83
N ASN A 166 -1.93 -9.87 13.10
CA ASN A 166 -2.72 -10.88 12.40
C ASN A 166 -3.15 -10.33 11.04
N LEU A 167 -3.69 -11.19 10.17
CA LEU A 167 -4.14 -10.81 8.82
C LEU A 167 -5.66 -10.69 8.72
N THR A 168 -6.37 -11.18 9.72
CA THR A 168 -7.84 -11.11 9.84
C THR A 168 -8.24 -10.83 11.27
N ILE A 169 -9.38 -10.17 11.45
CA ILE A 169 -9.99 -9.98 12.77
C ILE A 169 -10.31 -11.32 13.45
N PRO A 170 -10.28 -11.40 14.80
CA PRO A 170 -10.55 -12.64 15.52
C PRO A 170 -11.93 -13.29 15.25
N SER A 171 -12.92 -12.49 14.85
CA SER A 171 -14.27 -12.97 14.47
C SER A 171 -14.39 -13.46 13.03
N SER A 172 -13.31 -13.38 12.24
CA SER A 172 -13.30 -13.88 10.85
C SER A 172 -13.50 -15.39 10.80
N VAL A 173 -14.29 -15.85 9.83
CA VAL A 173 -14.42 -17.28 9.51
C VAL A 173 -13.17 -17.83 8.80
N TYR A 174 -12.36 -16.95 8.21
CA TYR A 174 -11.08 -17.28 7.59
C TYR A 174 -9.98 -17.10 8.62
N ARG A 175 -9.14 -18.13 8.78
CA ARG A 175 -7.91 -18.08 9.55
C ARG A 175 -6.73 -18.03 8.60
N HIS A 176 -5.84 -17.09 8.84
CA HIS A 176 -4.55 -17.04 8.16
C HIS A 176 -3.43 -17.34 9.14
N ASP A 177 -2.28 -17.71 8.57
CA ASP A 177 -1.06 -18.04 9.28
C ASP A 177 -0.08 -16.85 9.17
N PRO A 178 -0.13 -15.87 10.10
CA PRO A 178 0.77 -14.73 10.09
C PRO A 178 2.23 -15.14 10.30
N GLU A 179 2.47 -16.21 11.07
CA GLU A 179 3.83 -16.72 11.29
C GLU A 179 4.40 -17.31 10.01
N GLY A 180 3.67 -18.16 9.31
CA GLY A 180 4.10 -18.68 8.02
C GLY A 180 4.25 -17.60 6.95
N VAL A 181 3.50 -16.49 7.01
CA VAL A 181 3.77 -15.32 6.16
C VAL A 181 5.13 -14.70 6.50
N ARG A 182 5.47 -14.56 7.78
CA ARG A 182 6.78 -14.06 8.23
C ARG A 182 7.92 -14.99 7.84
N GLU A 183 7.76 -16.30 8.02
CA GLU A 183 8.77 -17.30 7.64
C GLU A 183 9.06 -17.32 6.14
N ARG A 184 8.04 -17.07 5.32
CA ARG A 184 8.16 -17.03 3.85
C ARG A 184 8.44 -15.64 3.29
N ALA A 185 8.57 -14.62 4.14
CA ALA A 185 8.87 -13.28 3.71
C ALA A 185 10.26 -13.23 3.05
N VAL A 186 10.38 -12.45 1.98
CA VAL A 186 11.63 -12.26 1.26
C VAL A 186 12.13 -10.83 1.44
N THR A 187 13.44 -10.66 1.50
CA THR A 187 14.05 -9.34 1.53
C THR A 187 13.97 -8.71 0.15
N VAL A 188 13.40 -7.51 0.09
CA VAL A 188 13.38 -6.66 -1.10
C VAL A 188 14.16 -5.39 -0.78
N PRO A 189 15.10 -4.96 -1.64
CA PRO A 189 15.80 -3.70 -1.46
C PRO A 189 14.81 -2.53 -1.44
N LEU A 190 14.90 -1.69 -0.41
CA LEU A 190 14.17 -0.43 -0.32
C LEU A 190 15.07 0.69 -0.84
N GLY A 191 14.60 1.42 -1.84
CA GLY A 191 15.34 2.49 -2.51
C GLY A 191 16.13 2.03 -3.74
N ARG A 192 16.40 2.96 -4.66
CA ARG A 192 17.29 2.74 -5.82
C ARG A 192 18.71 2.55 -5.30
N THR A 193 19.45 1.60 -5.88
CA THR A 193 20.90 1.77 -5.99
C THR A 193 21.12 3.12 -6.68
N ILE A 194 21.53 4.13 -5.91
CA ILE A 194 22.00 5.39 -6.49
C ILE A 194 23.33 5.01 -7.16
N CYS A 195 23.31 4.91 -8.49
CA CYS A 195 24.53 4.82 -9.28
C CYS A 195 25.32 6.13 -9.17
#